data_AF-A0A9X2VS70-F1
#
_entry.id   AF-A0A9X2VS70-F1
#
_cell.length_a   1.000
_cell.length_b   1.000
_cell.length_c   1.000
_cell.angle_alpha   90.00
_cell.angle_beta   90.00
_cell.angle_gamma   90.00
#
_symmetry.space_group_name_H-M   'P 1'
#
loop_
_entity.id
_entity.type
_entity.pdbx_description
1 polymer ?
#
loop_
_entity_poly.entity_id
_entity_poly.type
_entity_poly.pdbx_seq_one_letter_code
_entity_poly.pdbx_strand_id
1 'polypeptide(L)'
;MLYIPLEGHESLWDDDYQWDPRGFWGYRHLLEHSFSRSPGFDSRITLPGSGLAVSMNVDERVDVGYPPTPYVSPLIDFFTARAATTVRTRKAELAVAFQSPDFADHVVYFGCHGEAGTKDQRAYLVLGDGEKIYSTEVMAWLSKGLSTRPVVFVGACQGGQLASMFYPAFGYHMLHRGARCLIGPQIDLPRAFAREYATGLFDAFLTPNTRLGDIVRQLAREFLDKHHNPLGLIFSLHRGIDVHLAVR
;
A
#
# COMPACT_ATOMS: atom_id res chain seq x y z
N MET A 1 -1.20 -14.45 -0.57
CA MET A 1 -1.62 -15.02 -1.87
C MET A 1 -2.19 -16.41 -1.62
N LEU A 2 -3.44 -16.69 -2.03
CA LEU A 2 -4.07 -18.00 -1.83
C LEU A 2 -4.30 -18.66 -3.20
N TYR A 3 -3.79 -19.87 -3.37
CA TYR A 3 -3.99 -20.70 -4.56
C TYR A 3 -4.82 -21.93 -4.17
N ILE A 4 -5.86 -22.22 -4.95
CA ILE A 4 -6.62 -23.46 -4.83
C ILE A 4 -6.62 -24.10 -6.22
N PRO A 5 -6.12 -25.35 -6.36
CA PRO A 5 -6.19 -26.07 -7.63
C PRO A 5 -7.63 -26.15 -8.14
N LEU A 6 -7.81 -26.06 -9.46
CA LEU A 6 -9.11 -26.32 -10.08
C LEU A 6 -9.41 -27.84 -10.06
N GLU A 7 -10.67 -28.22 -10.22
CA GLU A 7 -11.06 -29.64 -10.30
C GLU A 7 -10.22 -30.40 -11.35
N GLY A 8 -9.76 -31.61 -11.02
CA GLY A 8 -8.89 -32.44 -11.89
C GLY A 8 -7.39 -32.29 -11.63
N HIS A 9 -6.98 -31.43 -10.69
CA HIS A 9 -5.59 -31.25 -10.27
C HIS A 9 -5.37 -31.84 -8.86
N GLU A 10 -5.34 -33.17 -8.75
CA GLU A 10 -5.29 -33.87 -7.46
C GLU A 10 -3.89 -33.96 -6.83
N SER A 11 -2.83 -33.82 -7.65
CA SER A 11 -1.44 -33.86 -7.21
C SER A 11 -0.72 -32.56 -7.57
N LEU A 12 -0.06 -31.95 -6.58
CA LEU A 12 0.82 -30.79 -6.76
C LEU A 12 2.27 -31.19 -7.12
N TRP A 13 2.55 -32.49 -7.13
CA TRP A 13 3.91 -33.04 -7.24
C TRP A 13 4.17 -33.70 -8.58
N ASP A 14 3.20 -33.68 -9.49
CA ASP A 14 3.37 -34.25 -10.83
C ASP A 14 4.33 -33.38 -11.62
N ASP A 15 5.31 -34.00 -12.27
CA ASP A 15 6.34 -33.28 -13.05
C ASP A 15 5.74 -32.43 -14.18
N ASP A 16 4.55 -32.80 -14.66
CA ASP A 16 3.78 -32.10 -15.69
C ASP A 16 2.70 -31.15 -15.11
N TYR A 17 2.71 -30.89 -13.80
CA TYR A 17 1.71 -30.05 -13.16
C TYR A 17 1.74 -28.63 -13.73
N GLN A 18 0.70 -28.29 -14.50
CA GLN A 18 0.46 -26.93 -14.95
C GLN A 18 -0.45 -26.21 -13.96
N TRP A 19 0.08 -25.16 -13.33
CA TRP A 19 -0.71 -24.27 -12.51
C TRP A 19 -1.58 -23.37 -13.39
N ASP A 20 -2.76 -23.02 -12.88
CA ASP A 20 -3.71 -22.17 -13.61
C ASP A 20 -3.85 -20.81 -12.90
N PRO A 21 -3.69 -19.67 -13.60
CA PRO A 21 -3.96 -18.34 -13.05
C PRO A 21 -5.28 -18.23 -12.26
N ARG A 22 -6.34 -18.93 -12.70
CA ARG A 22 -7.66 -18.94 -12.08
C ARG A 22 -7.70 -19.63 -10.72
N GLY A 23 -6.69 -20.45 -10.41
CA GLY A 23 -6.48 -21.03 -9.08
C GLY A 23 -6.08 -19.97 -8.04
N PHE A 24 -5.46 -18.87 -8.46
CA PHE A 24 -5.18 -17.74 -7.58
C PHE A 24 -6.44 -16.92 -7.31
N TRP A 25 -6.77 -16.77 -6.04
CA TRP A 25 -7.97 -16.01 -5.65
C TRP A 25 -7.90 -14.54 -6.05
N GLY A 26 -6.72 -13.91 -5.96
CA GLY A 26 -6.53 -12.52 -6.35
C GLY A 26 -6.63 -12.28 -7.87
N TYR A 27 -6.57 -13.34 -8.66
CA TYR A 27 -6.80 -13.28 -10.10
C TYR A 27 -8.31 -13.33 -10.42
N ARG A 28 -9.06 -14.19 -9.73
CA ARG A 28 -10.49 -14.42 -10.01
C ARG A 28 -11.41 -13.45 -9.26
N HIS A 29 -11.07 -13.16 -8.01
CA HIS A 29 -11.95 -12.53 -7.04
C HIS A 29 -11.39 -11.19 -6.57
N LEU A 30 -12.30 -10.33 -6.11
CA LEU A 30 -11.92 -9.16 -5.33
C LEU A 30 -11.63 -9.64 -3.90
N LEU A 31 -10.43 -9.38 -3.39
CA LEU A 31 -10.00 -9.82 -2.06
C LEU A 31 -9.79 -8.66 -1.10
N GLU A 32 -10.37 -8.79 0.09
CA GLU A 32 -10.18 -7.87 1.20
C GLU A 32 -9.84 -8.66 2.47
N HIS A 33 -8.81 -8.23 3.18
CA HIS A 33 -8.56 -8.65 4.55
C HIS A 33 -9.30 -7.71 5.49
N SER A 34 -10.37 -8.21 6.13
CA SER A 34 -11.21 -7.45 7.05
C SER A 34 -11.24 -8.12 8.42
N PHE A 35 -10.68 -7.45 9.43
CA PHE A 35 -10.52 -8.00 10.79
C PHE A 35 -11.54 -7.45 11.80
N SER A 36 -12.31 -6.44 11.41
CA SER A 36 -13.42 -5.90 12.19
C SER A 36 -14.34 -5.05 11.31
N ARG A 37 -15.64 -5.04 11.60
CA ARG A 37 -16.55 -4.06 10.98
C ARG A 37 -16.21 -2.68 11.54
N SER A 38 -16.04 -1.69 10.67
CA SER A 38 -15.94 -0.28 11.07
C SER A 38 -17.33 0.36 10.93
N PRO A 39 -18.05 0.64 12.04
CA PRO A 39 -19.33 1.33 11.96
C PRO A 39 -19.17 2.68 11.25
N GLY A 40 -20.10 3.02 10.35
CA GLY A 40 -20.03 4.28 9.58
C GLY A 40 -18.81 4.34 8.64
N PHE A 41 -18.39 3.20 8.09
CA PHE A 41 -17.43 3.18 6.99
C PHE A 41 -18.03 3.83 5.74
N ASP A 42 -17.36 4.86 5.24
CA ASP A 42 -17.68 5.48 3.96
C ASP A 42 -16.50 5.26 3.00
N SER A 43 -16.75 4.47 1.97
CA SER A 43 -15.76 4.16 0.94
C SER A 43 -15.47 5.33 0.01
N ARG A 44 -16.34 6.34 -0.01
CA ARG A 44 -16.19 7.52 -0.85
C ARG A 44 -15.16 8.48 -0.25
N ILE A 45 -14.26 8.94 -1.10
CA ILE A 45 -13.37 10.05 -0.82
C ILE A 45 -13.90 11.25 -1.58
N THR A 46 -14.58 12.15 -0.87
CA THR A 46 -15.03 13.42 -1.43
C THR A 46 -13.89 14.42 -1.36
N LEU A 47 -13.48 14.95 -2.51
CA LEU A 47 -12.36 15.88 -2.57
C LEU A 47 -12.80 17.32 -2.25
N PRO A 48 -12.09 18.02 -1.36
CA PRO A 48 -12.32 19.44 -1.10
C PRO A 48 -12.04 20.27 -2.36
N GLY A 49 -12.44 21.55 -2.35
CA GLY A 49 -12.19 22.53 -3.41
C GLY A 49 -10.75 22.50 -3.95
N SER A 50 -9.79 22.34 -3.05
CA SER A 50 -8.34 22.25 -3.29
C SER A 50 -7.84 20.98 -3.97
N GLY A 51 -8.71 19.98 -4.18
CA GLY A 51 -8.36 18.73 -4.87
C GLY A 51 -7.78 17.65 -3.95
N LEU A 52 -7.12 16.67 -4.55
CA LEU A 52 -6.48 15.57 -3.83
C LEU A 52 -5.21 16.06 -3.13
N ALA A 53 -5.07 15.66 -1.86
CA ALA A 53 -3.85 15.87 -1.09
C ALA A 53 -3.16 14.52 -0.84
N VAL A 54 -1.86 14.45 -1.12
CA VAL A 54 -1.05 13.24 -1.00
C VAL A 54 0.17 13.54 -0.14
N SER A 55 0.49 12.67 0.80
CA SER A 55 1.82 12.69 1.43
C SER A 55 2.70 11.55 0.97
N MET A 56 3.90 11.92 0.55
CA MET A 56 4.99 11.01 0.19
C MET A 56 5.95 10.96 1.38
N ASN A 57 5.89 9.91 2.18
CA ASN A 57 6.75 9.69 3.34
C ASN A 57 7.84 8.70 2.93
N VAL A 58 9.03 9.21 2.62
CA VAL A 58 10.00 8.49 1.79
C VAL A 58 11.42 8.52 2.36
N ASP A 59 12.24 7.61 1.85
CA ASP A 59 13.70 7.69 1.95
C ASP A 59 14.28 7.88 0.55
N GLU A 60 14.67 9.09 0.16
CA GLU A 60 15.24 9.34 -1.18
C GLU A 60 16.57 8.60 -1.43
N ARG A 61 17.29 8.20 -0.38
CA ARG A 61 18.57 7.48 -0.51
C ARG A 61 18.38 6.09 -1.12
N VAL A 62 17.15 5.58 -1.06
CA VAL A 62 16.74 4.36 -1.77
C VAL A 62 17.18 4.45 -3.23
N ASP A 63 16.86 5.54 -3.94
CA ASP A 63 17.18 5.68 -5.36
C ASP A 63 18.69 5.80 -5.61
N VAL A 64 19.43 6.46 -4.70
CA VAL A 64 20.90 6.58 -4.77
C VAL A 64 21.59 5.22 -4.68
N GLY A 65 21.07 4.32 -3.84
CA GLY A 65 21.64 2.98 -3.68
C GLY A 65 21.50 2.09 -4.91
N TYR A 66 20.53 2.38 -5.80
CA TYR A 66 20.23 1.56 -6.99
C TYR A 66 19.80 2.42 -8.20
N PRO A 67 20.75 3.19 -8.78
CA PRO A 67 20.44 4.14 -9.87
C PRO A 67 19.73 3.56 -11.11
N PRO A 68 19.94 2.30 -11.53
CA PRO A 68 19.24 1.75 -12.70
C PRO A 68 17.73 1.61 -12.55
N THR A 69 17.20 1.60 -11.31
CA THR A 69 15.78 1.40 -11.03
C THR A 69 15.29 2.42 -10.00
N PRO A 70 15.24 3.71 -10.34
CA PRO A 70 14.71 4.73 -9.43
C PRO A 70 13.22 4.47 -9.23
N TYR A 71 12.78 4.62 -7.99
CA TYR A 71 11.44 4.27 -7.53
C TYR A 71 10.78 5.44 -6.79
N VAL A 72 11.50 6.11 -5.89
CA VAL A 72 10.94 7.17 -5.05
C VAL A 72 10.72 8.46 -5.86
N SER A 73 11.77 8.94 -6.53
CA SER A 73 11.73 10.21 -7.27
C SER A 73 10.66 10.23 -8.38
N PRO A 74 10.49 9.19 -9.23
CA PRO A 74 9.48 9.22 -10.28
C PRO A 74 8.04 9.25 -9.73
N LEU A 75 7.81 8.64 -8.55
CA LEU A 75 6.50 8.66 -7.90
C LEU A 75 6.20 10.02 -7.25
N ILE A 76 7.21 10.69 -6.70
CA ILE A 76 7.06 12.08 -6.24
C ILE A 76 6.63 12.96 -7.41
N ASP A 77 7.31 12.84 -8.57
CA ASP A 77 6.96 13.60 -9.78
C ASP A 77 5.55 13.27 -10.26
N PHE A 78 5.18 11.98 -10.28
CA PHE A 78 3.86 11.51 -10.66
C PHE A 78 2.74 12.19 -9.85
N PHE A 79 2.88 12.22 -8.52
CA PHE A 79 1.89 12.82 -7.64
C PHE A 79 1.91 14.34 -7.66
N THR A 80 3.09 14.96 -7.68
CA THR A 80 3.22 16.43 -7.73
C THR A 80 2.55 17.01 -8.97
N ALA A 81 2.58 16.28 -10.10
CA ALA A 81 1.90 16.68 -11.33
C ALA A 81 0.36 16.57 -11.27
N ARG A 82 -0.21 15.86 -10.28
CA ARG A 82 -1.64 15.46 -10.26
C ARG A 82 -2.39 15.82 -8.97
N ALA A 83 -1.67 16.17 -7.90
CA ALA A 83 -2.22 16.38 -6.58
C ALA A 83 -1.36 17.35 -5.74
N ALA A 84 -1.99 17.96 -4.73
CA ALA A 84 -1.27 18.71 -3.71
C ALA A 84 -0.39 17.73 -2.89
N THR A 85 0.90 17.72 -3.20
CA THR A 85 1.82 16.69 -2.70
C THR A 85 2.76 17.27 -1.65
N THR A 86 2.79 16.64 -0.47
CA THR A 86 3.76 16.94 0.59
C THR A 86 4.77 15.81 0.68
N VAL A 87 6.06 16.12 0.49
CA VAL A 87 7.13 15.14 0.69
C VAL A 87 7.67 15.29 2.12
N ARG A 88 7.77 14.18 2.84
CA ARG A 88 8.36 14.12 4.18
C ARG A 88 9.48 13.10 4.18
N THR A 89 10.64 13.52 4.61
CA THR A 89 11.87 12.70 4.60
C THR A 89 12.38 12.47 6.02
N ARG A 90 11.73 13.09 7.03
CA ARG A 90 12.14 13.02 8.42
C ARG A 90 11.04 12.49 9.33
N LYS A 91 11.43 11.69 10.31
CA LYS A 91 10.56 11.15 11.37
C LYS A 91 9.79 12.25 12.08
N ALA A 92 10.45 13.36 12.42
CA ALA A 92 9.83 14.49 13.12
C ALA A 92 8.71 15.14 12.29
N GLU A 93 8.87 15.24 10.97
CA GLU A 93 7.85 15.80 10.07
C GLU A 93 6.61 14.91 10.02
N LEU A 94 6.82 13.59 9.93
CA LEU A 94 5.73 12.62 9.98
C LEU A 94 4.99 12.66 11.31
N ALA A 95 5.72 12.74 12.43
CA ALA A 95 5.15 12.84 13.76
C ALA A 95 4.26 14.09 13.89
N VAL A 96 4.77 15.26 13.49
CA VAL A 96 4.02 16.52 13.48
C VAL A 96 2.76 16.40 12.64
N ALA A 97 2.85 15.83 11.43
CA ALA A 97 1.70 15.65 10.57
C ALA A 97 0.63 14.74 11.19
N PHE A 98 1.02 13.59 11.74
CA PHE A 98 0.09 12.63 12.36
C PHE A 98 -0.52 13.13 13.66
N GLN A 99 0.15 14.05 14.37
CA GLN A 99 -0.36 14.68 15.59
C GLN A 99 -1.20 15.94 15.31
N SER A 100 -1.16 16.43 14.07
CA SER A 100 -1.86 17.65 13.66
C SER A 100 -3.37 17.44 13.65
N PRO A 101 -4.16 18.34 14.27
CA PRO A 101 -5.60 18.34 14.11
C PRO A 101 -6.03 18.64 12.66
N ASP A 102 -5.16 19.31 11.89
CA ASP A 102 -5.40 19.72 10.50
C ASP A 102 -4.86 18.69 9.50
N PHE A 103 -4.73 17.42 9.91
CA PHE A 103 -4.34 16.36 8.99
C PHE A 103 -5.30 16.31 7.79
N ALA A 104 -4.79 16.51 6.58
CA ALA A 104 -5.58 16.70 5.37
C ALA A 104 -5.23 15.72 4.23
N ASP A 105 -4.28 14.80 4.45
CA ASP A 105 -3.84 13.88 3.42
C ASP A 105 -4.94 12.86 3.09
N HIS A 106 -5.26 12.68 1.82
CA HIS A 106 -6.22 11.68 1.34
C HIS A 106 -5.51 10.36 0.99
N VAL A 107 -4.25 10.46 0.57
CA VAL A 107 -3.34 9.33 0.35
C VAL A 107 -2.10 9.54 1.21
N VAL A 108 -1.72 8.51 1.96
CA VAL A 108 -0.47 8.44 2.70
C VAL A 108 0.37 7.35 2.07
N TYR A 109 1.43 7.74 1.39
CA TYR A 109 2.35 6.85 0.71
C TYR A 109 3.61 6.64 1.55
N PHE A 110 4.04 5.39 1.71
CA PHE A 110 5.31 5.02 2.33
C PHE A 110 6.24 4.40 1.28
N GLY A 111 7.19 5.20 0.80
CA GLY A 111 8.25 4.80 -0.13
C GLY A 111 9.60 4.78 0.59
N CYS A 112 9.70 3.94 1.62
CA CYS A 112 10.77 4.00 2.60
C CYS A 112 11.38 2.62 2.89
N HIS A 113 12.36 2.56 3.77
CA HIS A 113 12.84 1.28 4.30
C HIS A 113 11.97 0.85 5.49
N GLY A 114 11.86 -0.46 5.68
CA GLY A 114 11.32 -0.99 6.92
C GLY A 114 11.84 -2.40 7.14
N GLU A 115 11.93 -2.77 8.41
CA GLU A 115 12.37 -4.10 8.81
C GLU A 115 11.27 -4.73 9.64
N ALA A 116 10.92 -5.96 9.27
CA ALA A 116 10.01 -6.76 10.03
C ALA A 116 10.74 -7.22 11.29
N GLY A 117 10.15 -6.96 12.46
CA GLY A 117 10.78 -7.28 13.74
C GLY A 117 11.04 -8.78 13.89
N THR A 118 12.19 -9.16 14.45
CA THR A 118 12.42 -10.55 14.89
C THR A 118 11.88 -10.76 16.30
N LYS A 119 12.02 -11.96 16.87
CA LYS A 119 11.60 -12.24 18.26
C LYS A 119 12.22 -11.25 19.28
N ASP A 120 13.39 -10.70 18.96
CA ASP A 120 14.16 -9.80 19.83
C ASP A 120 14.19 -8.34 19.32
N GLN A 121 13.65 -8.06 18.13
CA GLN A 121 13.66 -6.71 17.54
C GLN A 121 12.26 -6.28 17.13
N ARG A 122 11.88 -5.04 17.46
CA ARG A 122 10.57 -4.50 17.06
C ARG A 122 10.61 -4.05 15.60
N ALA A 123 9.52 -4.25 14.88
CA ALA A 123 9.37 -3.74 13.52
C ALA A 123 9.48 -2.20 13.49
N TYR A 124 10.16 -1.67 12.48
CA TYR A 124 10.36 -0.23 12.32
C TYR A 124 10.35 0.21 10.85
N LEU A 125 10.06 1.49 10.63
CA LEU A 125 10.24 2.18 9.35
C LEU A 125 11.40 3.18 9.46
N VAL A 126 12.02 3.52 8.33
CA VAL A 126 13.11 4.51 8.24
C VAL A 126 12.88 5.41 7.04
N LEU A 127 12.82 6.72 7.27
CA LEU A 127 12.77 7.75 6.24
C LEU A 127 14.19 8.25 5.89
N GLY A 128 14.30 9.28 5.06
CA GLY A 128 15.57 9.88 4.63
C GLY A 128 16.53 10.31 5.75
N ASP A 129 16.02 10.61 6.95
CA ASP A 129 16.85 10.96 8.12
C ASP A 129 17.53 9.77 8.80
N GLY A 130 17.17 8.53 8.46
CA GLY A 130 17.75 7.33 9.08
C GLY A 130 17.19 6.99 10.47
N GLU A 131 16.25 7.78 11.00
CA GLU A 131 15.67 7.50 12.32
C GLU A 131 14.65 6.35 12.25
N LYS A 132 14.71 5.45 13.24
CA LYS A 132 13.76 4.35 13.37
C LYS A 132 12.42 4.87 13.90
N ILE A 133 11.35 4.52 13.19
CA ILE A 133 9.96 4.79 13.55
C ILE A 133 9.32 3.48 13.97
N TYR A 134 9.01 3.33 15.25
CA TYR A 134 8.37 2.12 15.77
C TYR A 134 6.85 2.24 15.77
N SER A 135 6.17 1.09 15.73
CA SER A 135 4.71 0.99 15.79
C SER A 135 4.08 1.74 16.96
N THR A 136 4.68 1.65 18.14
CA THR A 136 4.21 2.33 19.36
C THR A 136 4.24 3.85 19.25
N GLU A 137 5.17 4.39 18.47
CA GLU A 137 5.25 5.83 18.21
C GLU A 137 4.12 6.25 17.28
N VAL A 138 3.90 5.50 16.19
CA VAL A 138 2.77 5.73 15.27
C VAL A 138 1.43 5.64 16.01
N MET A 139 1.29 4.66 16.92
CA MET A 139 0.11 4.56 17.80
C MET A 139 -0.11 5.82 18.64
N ALA A 140 0.97 6.39 19.21
CA ALA A 140 0.91 7.59 20.02
C ALA A 140 0.61 8.85 19.19
N TRP A 141 1.25 8.98 18.02
CA TRP A 141 1.04 10.12 17.12
C TRP A 141 -0.40 10.16 16.61
N LEU A 142 -0.97 9.00 16.27
CA LEU A 142 -2.34 8.87 15.78
C LEU A 142 -3.40 8.84 16.90
N SER A 143 -3.08 9.26 18.13
CA SER A 143 -4.01 9.23 19.27
C SER A 143 -5.33 9.98 19.01
N LYS A 144 -5.30 11.05 18.21
CA LYS A 144 -6.49 11.83 17.79
C LYS A 144 -7.24 11.23 16.59
N GLY A 145 -6.68 10.22 15.92
CA GLY A 145 -7.23 9.66 14.70
C GLY A 145 -6.85 10.43 13.43
N LEU A 146 -7.17 9.84 12.27
CA LEU A 146 -6.95 10.37 10.93
C LEU A 146 -8.28 10.91 10.40
N SER A 147 -8.49 12.22 10.53
CA SER A 147 -9.74 12.92 10.19
C SER A 147 -10.20 12.71 8.75
N THR A 148 -9.27 12.75 7.78
CA THR A 148 -9.56 12.53 6.35
C THR A 148 -9.78 11.07 5.98
N ARG A 149 -9.46 10.13 6.90
CA ARG A 149 -9.58 8.69 6.68
C ARG A 149 -8.83 8.25 5.40
N PRO A 150 -7.50 8.42 5.32
CA PRO A 150 -6.74 8.27 4.08
C PRO A 150 -6.70 6.83 3.57
N VAL A 151 -6.36 6.69 2.30
CA VAL A 151 -5.79 5.45 1.74
C VAL A 151 -4.31 5.42 2.09
N VAL A 152 -3.86 4.33 2.69
CA VAL A 152 -2.45 4.11 3.01
C VAL A 152 -1.86 3.14 2.00
N PHE A 153 -0.77 3.52 1.34
CA PHE A 153 -0.02 2.63 0.47
C PHE A 153 1.40 2.45 0.99
N VAL A 154 1.86 1.20 1.02
CA VAL A 154 3.18 0.83 1.50
C VAL A 154 3.93 0.16 0.37
N GLY A 155 4.88 0.90 -0.21
CA GLY A 155 5.78 0.38 -1.23
C GLY A 155 7.22 0.26 -0.72
N ALA A 156 7.41 -0.08 0.55
CA ALA A 156 8.73 -0.24 1.13
C ALA A 156 9.51 -1.39 0.46
N CYS A 157 10.83 -1.22 0.24
CA CYS A 157 11.69 -2.17 -0.51
C CYS A 157 11.97 -3.51 0.21
N GLN A 158 11.52 -3.64 1.46
CA GLN A 158 11.44 -4.90 2.24
C GLN A 158 9.99 -5.12 2.72
N GLY A 159 9.04 -4.60 1.93
CA GLY A 159 7.59 -4.60 2.14
C GLY A 159 6.99 -5.99 2.32
N GLY A 160 7.72 -7.03 1.98
CA GLY A 160 7.23 -8.38 1.98
C GLY A 160 7.08 -9.03 3.31
N GLN A 161 8.17 -9.02 4.06
CA GLN A 161 8.09 -9.41 5.46
C GLN A 161 7.22 -8.45 6.26
N LEU A 162 7.08 -7.22 5.76
CA LEU A 162 6.18 -6.22 6.30
C LEU A 162 4.72 -6.65 6.13
N ALA A 163 4.14 -7.04 5.01
CA ALA A 163 2.71 -7.42 5.00
C ALA A 163 2.22 -8.43 6.08
N SER A 164 3.02 -9.45 6.42
CA SER A 164 2.67 -10.36 7.52
C SER A 164 2.92 -9.78 8.92
N MET A 165 3.84 -8.81 9.09
CA MET A 165 4.22 -8.24 10.40
C MET A 165 3.97 -6.73 10.58
N PHE A 166 4.08 -5.93 9.52
CA PHE A 166 3.59 -4.56 9.35
C PHE A 166 2.10 -4.43 9.54
N TYR A 167 1.24 -5.37 9.11
CA TYR A 167 -0.17 -5.23 9.50
C TYR A 167 -0.30 -5.25 11.03
N PRO A 168 0.20 -6.27 11.77
CA PRO A 168 0.23 -6.23 13.23
C PRO A 168 0.94 -5.00 13.82
N ALA A 169 2.03 -4.53 13.20
CA ALA A 169 2.84 -3.45 13.74
C ALA A 169 2.30 -2.04 13.43
N PHE A 170 2.05 -1.70 12.17
CA PHE A 170 1.70 -0.35 11.73
C PHE A 170 0.29 -0.27 11.16
N GLY A 171 -0.05 -1.20 10.28
CA GLY A 171 -1.31 -1.18 9.54
C GLY A 171 -2.52 -1.25 10.46
N TYR A 172 -2.45 -2.06 11.52
CA TYR A 172 -3.44 -2.14 12.57
C TYR A 172 -3.70 -0.76 13.17
N HIS A 173 -2.67 -0.02 13.56
CA HIS A 173 -2.85 1.30 14.17
C HIS A 173 -3.46 2.30 13.18
N MET A 174 -3.00 2.37 11.94
CA MET A 174 -3.55 3.30 10.95
C MET A 174 -5.03 3.01 10.65
N LEU A 175 -5.36 1.74 10.46
CA LEU A 175 -6.72 1.27 10.20
C LEU A 175 -7.63 1.47 11.42
N HIS A 176 -7.16 1.24 12.65
CA HIS A 176 -7.93 1.52 13.87
C HIS A 176 -8.09 3.01 14.15
N ARG A 177 -7.18 3.84 13.62
CA ARG A 177 -7.23 5.29 13.75
C ARG A 177 -7.90 5.99 12.57
N GLY A 178 -8.53 5.23 11.67
CA GLY A 178 -9.49 5.78 10.71
C GLY A 178 -9.10 5.66 9.25
N ALA A 179 -7.91 5.15 8.90
CA ALA A 179 -7.56 4.89 7.51
C ALA A 179 -8.65 4.03 6.83
N ARG A 180 -9.03 4.43 5.61
CA ARG A 180 -10.08 3.74 4.83
C ARG A 180 -9.59 2.41 4.30
N CYS A 181 -8.35 2.39 3.84
CA CYS A 181 -7.74 1.27 3.15
C CYS A 181 -6.25 1.24 3.44
N LEU A 182 -5.68 0.05 3.45
CA LEU A 182 -4.24 -0.14 3.48
C LEU A 182 -3.82 -1.19 2.44
N ILE A 183 -2.92 -0.78 1.55
CA ILE A 183 -2.42 -1.61 0.45
C ILE A 183 -0.92 -1.77 0.59
N GLY A 184 -0.44 -3.00 0.42
CA GLY A 184 0.99 -3.29 0.42
C GLY A 184 1.28 -4.71 -0.09
N PRO A 185 2.53 -4.96 -0.52
CA PRO A 185 2.97 -6.26 -1.01
C PRO A 185 3.13 -7.27 0.13
N GLN A 186 2.89 -8.56 -0.13
CA GLN A 186 3.03 -9.71 0.79
C GLN A 186 4.42 -10.33 0.81
N ILE A 187 5.26 -10.00 -0.18
CA ILE A 187 6.65 -10.42 -0.30
C ILE A 187 7.52 -9.24 -0.75
N ASP A 188 8.84 -9.40 -0.66
CA ASP A 188 9.74 -8.30 -0.94
C ASP A 188 9.60 -7.88 -2.38
N LEU A 189 9.48 -6.57 -2.57
CA LEU A 189 9.06 -6.00 -3.83
C LEU A 189 10.29 -5.57 -4.63
N PRO A 190 10.54 -6.15 -5.82
CA PRO A 190 11.57 -5.61 -6.70
C PRO A 190 11.26 -4.14 -7.03
N ARG A 191 12.25 -3.26 -6.90
CA ARG A 191 12.07 -1.80 -7.04
C ARG A 191 11.44 -1.39 -8.36
N ALA A 192 11.92 -1.99 -9.47
CA ALA A 192 11.35 -1.76 -10.79
C ALA A 192 9.85 -2.08 -10.80
N PHE A 193 9.46 -3.23 -10.25
CA PHE A 193 8.06 -3.63 -10.15
C PHE A 193 7.26 -2.72 -9.21
N ALA A 194 7.87 -2.26 -8.10
CA ALA A 194 7.23 -1.34 -7.16
C ALA A 194 6.79 -0.04 -7.83
N ARG A 195 7.66 0.52 -8.68
CA ARG A 195 7.36 1.72 -9.46
C ARG A 195 6.20 1.48 -10.42
N GLU A 196 6.28 0.44 -11.23
CA GLU A 196 5.26 0.17 -12.26
C GLU A 196 3.90 -0.12 -11.61
N TYR A 197 3.87 -0.94 -10.55
CA TYR A 197 2.64 -1.26 -9.84
C TYR A 197 2.02 -0.03 -9.18
N ALA A 198 2.82 0.75 -8.43
CA ALA A 198 2.32 1.95 -7.76
C ALA A 198 1.80 2.99 -8.77
N THR A 199 2.53 3.18 -9.88
CA THR A 199 2.11 4.09 -10.95
C THR A 199 0.78 3.65 -11.55
N GLY A 200 0.67 2.38 -11.97
CA GLY A 200 -0.58 1.84 -12.53
C GLY A 200 -1.76 1.89 -11.55
N LEU A 201 -1.50 1.60 -10.27
CA LEU A 201 -2.53 1.65 -9.23
C LEU A 201 -3.06 3.07 -9.05
N PHE A 202 -2.16 4.04 -8.90
CA PHE A 202 -2.59 5.41 -8.63
C PHE A 202 -3.09 6.13 -9.88
N ASP A 203 -2.58 5.82 -11.08
CA ASP A 203 -3.14 6.35 -12.32
C ASP A 203 -4.61 5.94 -12.49
N ALA A 204 -4.94 4.66 -12.22
CA ALA A 204 -6.32 4.19 -12.21
C ALA A 204 -7.14 4.78 -11.05
N PHE A 205 -6.58 4.86 -9.85
CA PHE A 205 -7.30 5.36 -8.65
C PHE A 205 -7.67 6.84 -8.75
N LEU A 206 -6.85 7.63 -9.44
CA LEU A 206 -7.13 9.05 -9.69
C LEU A 206 -8.31 9.27 -10.63
N THR A 207 -8.76 8.23 -11.35
CA THR A 207 -9.99 8.28 -12.14
C THR A 207 -11.22 8.14 -11.22
N PRO A 208 -12.13 9.13 -11.19
CA PRO A 208 -13.31 9.08 -10.32
C PRO A 208 -14.13 7.80 -10.48
N ASN A 209 -14.73 7.34 -9.38
CA ASN A 209 -15.51 6.11 -9.26
C ASN A 209 -14.76 4.78 -9.52
N THR A 210 -13.45 4.83 -9.77
CA THR A 210 -12.63 3.62 -9.89
C THR A 210 -12.29 3.08 -8.50
N ARG A 211 -12.72 1.84 -8.20
CA ARG A 211 -12.59 1.23 -6.87
C ARG A 211 -11.25 0.54 -6.71
N LEU A 212 -10.63 0.66 -5.54
CA LEU A 212 -9.32 0.06 -5.26
C LEU A 212 -9.28 -1.44 -5.49
N GLY A 213 -10.33 -2.18 -5.10
CA GLY A 213 -10.39 -3.63 -5.33
C GLY A 213 -10.36 -4.01 -6.80
N ASP A 214 -11.08 -3.25 -7.63
CA ASP A 214 -11.12 -3.49 -9.08
C ASP A 214 -9.74 -3.23 -9.70
N ILE A 215 -9.07 -2.16 -9.28
CA ILE A 215 -7.70 -1.81 -9.72
C ILE A 215 -6.71 -2.90 -9.31
N VAL A 216 -6.72 -3.32 -8.05
CA VAL A 216 -5.79 -4.35 -7.54
C VAL A 216 -5.95 -5.66 -8.32
N ARG A 217 -7.20 -6.09 -8.56
CA ARG A 217 -7.47 -7.30 -9.37
C ARG A 217 -7.06 -7.11 -10.83
N GLN A 218 -7.35 -5.94 -11.41
CA GLN A 218 -6.97 -5.64 -12.78
C GLN A 218 -5.46 -5.71 -12.96
N LEU A 219 -4.68 -5.09 -12.07
CA LEU A 219 -3.22 -5.15 -12.12
C LEU A 219 -2.70 -6.57 -11.94
N ALA A 220 -3.30 -7.36 -11.04
CA ALA A 220 -2.94 -8.78 -10.89
C ALA A 220 -3.10 -9.57 -12.19
N ARG A 221 -4.20 -9.33 -12.93
CA ARG A 221 -4.44 -9.95 -14.24
C ARG A 221 -3.50 -9.39 -15.30
N GLU A 222 -3.35 -8.08 -15.37
CA GLU A 222 -2.53 -7.43 -16.39
C GLU A 222 -1.07 -7.85 -16.34
N PHE A 223 -0.46 -7.84 -15.15
CA PHE A 223 0.91 -8.31 -15.00
C PHE A 223 1.06 -9.79 -15.35
N LEU A 224 0.08 -10.63 -14.98
CA LEU A 224 0.15 -12.06 -15.26
C LEU A 224 -0.11 -12.39 -16.74
N ASP A 225 -1.20 -11.87 -17.30
CA ASP A 225 -1.69 -12.21 -18.65
C ASP A 225 -0.85 -11.54 -19.74
N LYS A 226 -0.42 -10.28 -19.54
CA LYS A 226 0.32 -9.52 -20.57
C LYS A 226 1.82 -9.56 -20.40
N HIS A 227 2.30 -9.61 -19.15
CA HIS A 227 3.74 -9.54 -18.85
C HIS A 227 4.32 -10.85 -18.33
N HIS A 228 3.51 -11.91 -18.22
CA HIS A 228 3.92 -13.19 -17.64
C HIS A 228 4.59 -13.05 -16.26
N ASN A 229 4.11 -12.07 -15.48
CA ASN A 229 4.68 -11.67 -14.22
C ASN A 229 3.65 -11.83 -13.08
N PRO A 230 3.81 -12.82 -12.18
CA PRO A 230 2.83 -13.07 -11.12
C PRO A 230 2.91 -12.06 -9.97
N LEU A 231 3.86 -11.12 -9.97
CA LEU A 231 4.06 -10.20 -8.85
C LEU A 231 2.86 -9.27 -8.60
N GLY A 232 1.94 -9.09 -9.55
CA GLY A 232 0.69 -8.37 -9.30
C GLY A 232 -0.20 -9.03 -8.22
N LEU A 233 -0.07 -10.35 -8.03
CA LEU A 233 -0.83 -11.14 -7.05
C LEU A 233 -0.33 -10.99 -5.61
N ILE A 234 0.83 -10.36 -5.39
CA ILE A 234 1.42 -10.24 -4.05
C ILE A 234 0.82 -9.10 -3.25
N PHE A 235 0.03 -8.21 -3.85
CA PHE A 235 -0.57 -7.10 -3.12
C PHE A 235 -1.81 -7.53 -2.37
N SER A 236 -1.86 -7.19 -1.09
CA SER A 236 -3.06 -7.35 -0.27
C SER A 236 -3.69 -6.00 0.04
N LEU A 237 -5.01 -6.00 0.02
CA LEU A 237 -5.85 -4.89 0.43
C LEU A 237 -6.47 -5.22 1.79
N HIS A 238 -6.24 -4.34 2.75
CA HIS A 238 -6.79 -4.42 4.09
C HIS A 238 -7.85 -3.35 4.26
N ARG A 239 -9.13 -3.75 4.29
CA ARG A 239 -10.31 -2.89 4.30
C ARG A 239 -10.41 -1.95 3.08
N GLY A 240 -11.63 -1.60 2.69
CA GLY A 240 -11.90 -0.58 1.70
C GLY A 240 -11.75 -1.04 0.25
N ILE A 241 -12.19 -2.26 -0.05
CA ILE A 241 -12.16 -2.78 -1.42
C ILE A 241 -12.98 -1.93 -2.41
N ASP A 242 -13.99 -1.24 -1.91
CA ASP A 242 -14.87 -0.35 -2.65
C ASP A 242 -14.46 1.13 -2.56
N VAL A 243 -13.31 1.44 -1.94
CA VAL A 243 -12.84 2.83 -1.79
C VAL A 243 -12.52 3.43 -3.14
N HIS A 244 -13.00 4.66 -3.37
CA HIS A 244 -12.84 5.40 -4.62
C HIS A 244 -12.94 6.91 -4.38
N LEU A 245 -12.38 7.68 -5.32
CA LEU A 245 -12.65 9.12 -5.40
C LEU A 245 -14.07 9.33 -5.92
N ALA A 246 -14.91 10.03 -5.17
CA ALA A 246 -16.28 10.34 -5.59
C ALA A 246 -16.31 11.55 -6.53
N VAL A 247 -17.23 11.52 -7.50
CA VAL A 247 -17.57 12.70 -8.30
C VAL A 247 -18.26 13.72 -7.38
N ARG A 248 -17.94 15.00 -7.56
CA ARG A 248 -18.62 16.09 -6.83
C ARG A 248 -20.08 16.23 -7.25
#